data_AF-A0AAD5UL66-F1
#
_entry.id   AF-A0AAD5UL66-F1
#
_cell.length_a   1.000
_cell.length_b   1.000
_cell.length_c   1.000
_cell.angle_alpha   90.00
_cell.angle_beta   90.00
_cell.angle_gamma   90.00
#
_symmetry.space_group_name_H-M   'P 1'
#
loop_
_entity.id
_entity.type
_entity.pdbx_description
1 polymer ?
#
loop_
_entity_poly.entity_id
_entity_poly.type
_entity_poly.pdbx_seq_one_letter_code
_entity_poly.pdbx_strand_id
1 'polypeptide(L)'
;MLPESTRNIIFDLGGVFIDVDYSKTRKAFQSLGIKDFDSYFTQDSSTSLFKELEIGKLEPKEFYSRFRTETKLNPSDDQIRDAWNAMLGEWFIDQLDYCEKLSYRIFLFSNTNVIHHDYFIDSLANRKSLDQVFEKVYYSHTLGQRKPDPESFLTILSENGLDPTETVFIDDSLQNVRAAQTVGIHGIYLQPPAKEANAFLVGNGRERILIDTGTGHQMFIPLLQQTLSAEKAIVKMVLITHQHQAHFNGFNLSEYSVFGINKHKKYPHMQILKDGQVFKADGATIKAVSTPGHCPDHASYFLQEEDCLFSGDSLAARLTNNDTRYLYSNLADFKKSISKQSSLYPKLCLQGHGEISINAYQLLDNSLQDVRNVDRLITELLLQNGSLTTKLLIEKYSQSRGITKQSDLLVLAGMIRVHLDQLEKDGIIVKRNVAYDTYGKADGTIKGPGGLEMTKIFSLVQESRKKDYESQLGYKEKLDLHSIHSDYQIPSNTTWTLK
;
A
#
# COMPACT_ATOMS: atom_id res chain seq x y z
N MET A 1 -8.74 -0.78 -17.99
CA MET A 1 -9.01 0.10 -19.16
C MET A 1 -10.50 0.36 -19.21
N LEU A 2 -10.93 1.59 -19.53
CA LEU A 2 -12.35 1.96 -19.62
C LEU A 2 -12.99 1.37 -20.90
N PRO A 3 -14.30 1.08 -20.91
CA PRO A 3 -15.02 0.72 -22.13
C PRO A 3 -14.91 1.83 -23.21
N GLU A 4 -14.82 1.46 -24.49
CA GLU A 4 -14.72 2.43 -25.59
C GLU A 4 -15.95 3.34 -25.71
N SER A 5 -17.12 2.86 -25.26
CA SER A 5 -18.37 3.62 -25.22
C SER A 5 -18.43 4.67 -24.10
N THR A 6 -17.43 4.74 -23.22
CA THR A 6 -17.48 5.64 -22.06
C THR A 6 -17.56 7.09 -22.50
N ARG A 7 -18.57 7.81 -22.01
CA ARG A 7 -18.74 9.27 -22.17
C ARG A 7 -18.75 10.00 -20.84
N ASN A 8 -19.20 9.33 -19.78
CA ASN A 8 -19.40 9.92 -18.47
C ASN A 8 -18.68 9.11 -17.39
N ILE A 9 -18.11 9.79 -16.39
CA ILE A 9 -17.50 9.13 -15.23
C ILE A 9 -18.04 9.77 -13.96
N ILE A 10 -18.58 8.96 -13.06
CA ILE A 10 -18.98 9.34 -11.71
C ILE A 10 -17.93 8.78 -10.75
N PHE A 11 -17.29 9.64 -9.97
CA PHE A 11 -16.33 9.24 -8.95
C PHE A 11 -16.92 9.31 -7.55
N ASP A 12 -16.54 8.39 -6.68
CA ASP A 12 -16.63 8.63 -5.23
C ASP A 12 -15.59 9.65 -4.77
N LEU A 13 -15.75 10.13 -3.53
CA LEU A 13 -14.79 11.02 -2.88
C LEU A 13 -13.85 10.26 -1.93
N GLY A 14 -14.42 9.51 -0.98
CA GLY A 14 -13.68 8.77 0.04
C GLY A 14 -12.88 7.64 -0.57
N GLY A 15 -11.62 7.48 -0.18
CA GLY A 15 -10.74 6.45 -0.78
C GLY A 15 -10.33 6.70 -2.23
N VAL A 16 -10.98 7.62 -2.95
CA VAL A 16 -10.68 8.00 -4.35
C VAL A 16 -9.88 9.31 -4.43
N PHE A 17 -10.31 10.36 -3.71
CA PHE A 17 -9.66 11.68 -3.70
C PHE A 17 -9.28 12.17 -2.30
N ILE A 18 -9.85 11.58 -1.24
CA ILE A 18 -9.47 11.84 0.14
C ILE A 18 -9.19 10.52 0.85
N ASP A 19 -8.06 10.45 1.59
CA ASP A 19 -7.78 9.29 2.42
C ASP A 19 -8.80 9.21 3.57
N VAL A 20 -9.31 8.02 3.85
CA VAL A 20 -10.29 7.78 4.90
C VAL A 20 -9.80 6.68 5.83
N ASP A 21 -9.77 6.96 7.13
CA ASP A 21 -9.30 6.03 8.17
C ASP A 21 -10.30 5.97 9.34
N TYR A 22 -11.23 5.03 9.26
CA TYR A 22 -12.22 4.76 10.31
C TYR A 22 -11.60 4.42 11.67
N SER A 23 -10.36 3.92 11.70
CA SER A 23 -9.69 3.62 12.97
C SER A 23 -9.38 4.88 13.78
N LYS A 24 -9.15 6.02 13.10
CA LYS A 24 -8.88 7.30 13.77
C LYS A 24 -10.11 7.84 14.47
N THR A 25 -11.27 7.85 13.81
CA THR A 25 -12.51 8.30 14.46
C THR A 25 -12.89 7.39 15.62
N ARG A 26 -12.74 6.06 15.45
CA ARG A 26 -12.96 5.10 16.55
C ARG A 26 -12.08 5.41 17.77
N LYS A 27 -10.78 5.61 17.57
CA LYS A 27 -9.83 5.94 18.67
C LYS A 27 -10.14 7.29 19.32
N ALA A 28 -10.54 8.27 18.53
CA ALA A 28 -10.91 9.59 19.04
C ALA A 28 -12.17 9.51 19.93
N PHE A 29 -13.20 8.80 19.48
CA PHE A 29 -14.40 8.57 20.28
C PHE A 29 -14.17 7.69 21.52
N GLN A 30 -13.31 6.67 21.43
CA GLN A 30 -12.89 5.89 22.59
C GLN A 30 -12.20 6.75 23.65
N SER A 31 -11.41 7.73 23.21
CA SER A 31 -10.74 8.68 24.09
C SER A 31 -11.71 9.64 24.79
N LEU A 32 -12.91 9.84 24.22
CA LEU A 32 -14.04 10.56 24.84
C LEU A 32 -14.87 9.67 25.79
N GLY A 33 -14.53 8.39 25.94
CA GLY A 33 -15.18 7.45 26.85
C GLY A 33 -16.20 6.50 26.20
N ILE A 34 -16.30 6.48 24.87
CA ILE A 34 -17.21 5.57 24.14
C ILE A 34 -16.59 4.18 24.07
N LYS A 35 -17.21 3.22 24.74
CA LYS A 35 -16.66 1.86 24.86
C LYS A 35 -16.91 0.99 23.63
N ASP A 36 -18.03 1.22 22.93
CA ASP A 36 -18.48 0.39 21.80
C ASP A 36 -18.90 1.25 20.61
N PHE A 37 -17.95 1.97 20.02
CA PHE A 37 -18.21 2.86 18.88
C PHE A 37 -18.88 2.11 17.70
N ASP A 38 -18.46 0.87 17.44
CA ASP A 38 -18.98 0.08 16.34
C ASP A 38 -20.48 -0.26 16.54
N SER A 39 -20.96 -0.46 17.78
CA SER A 39 -22.41 -0.61 18.03
C SER A 39 -23.24 0.63 17.68
N TYR A 40 -22.63 1.82 17.76
CA TYR A 40 -23.27 3.09 17.37
C TYR A 40 -23.05 3.41 15.89
N PHE A 41 -22.07 2.77 15.25
CA PHE A 41 -21.67 2.97 13.87
C PHE A 41 -21.45 1.61 13.20
N THR A 42 -22.53 1.00 12.71
CA THR A 42 -22.41 -0.13 11.76
C THR A 42 -22.90 0.32 10.38
N GLN A 43 -22.13 0.02 9.34
CA GLN A 43 -22.56 0.20 7.94
C GLN A 43 -23.81 -0.63 7.60
N ASP A 44 -24.11 -1.68 8.38
CA ASP A 44 -25.11 -2.71 8.06
C ASP A 44 -26.25 -2.87 9.09
N SER A 45 -26.28 -2.10 10.17
CA SER A 45 -27.44 -2.08 11.09
C SER A 45 -27.71 -0.69 11.66
N SER A 46 -28.90 -0.19 11.38
CA SER A 46 -29.35 1.15 11.74
C SER A 46 -29.37 1.38 13.25
N THR A 47 -28.35 2.04 13.78
CA THR A 47 -28.61 3.19 14.67
C THR A 47 -29.03 4.35 13.78
N SER A 48 -30.23 4.89 14.05
CA SER A 48 -30.90 5.85 13.16
C SER A 48 -30.10 7.15 12.97
N LEU A 49 -29.23 7.48 13.92
CA LEU A 49 -28.61 8.80 14.06
C LEU A 49 -27.63 9.19 12.93
N PHE A 50 -26.60 8.39 12.67
CA PHE A 50 -25.59 8.73 11.65
C PHE A 50 -26.16 8.66 10.24
N LYS A 51 -27.00 7.67 9.95
CA LYS A 51 -27.67 7.55 8.66
C LYS A 51 -28.59 8.75 8.41
N GLU A 52 -29.36 9.18 9.41
CA GLU A 52 -30.21 10.38 9.31
C GLU A 52 -29.38 11.63 9.02
N LEU A 53 -28.21 11.80 9.65
CA LEU A 53 -27.29 12.89 9.36
C LEU A 53 -26.72 12.81 7.92
N GLU A 54 -26.32 11.62 7.46
CA GLU A 54 -25.77 11.39 6.12
C GLU A 54 -26.77 11.62 4.98
N ILE A 55 -28.07 11.57 5.25
CA ILE A 55 -29.13 11.89 4.27
C ILE A 55 -29.82 13.23 4.56
N GLY A 56 -29.21 14.05 5.42
CA GLY A 56 -29.68 15.43 5.68
C GLY A 56 -30.99 15.53 6.46
N LYS A 57 -31.40 14.47 7.17
CA LYS A 57 -32.58 14.49 8.06
C LYS A 57 -32.30 15.13 9.43
N LEU A 58 -31.02 15.33 9.77
CA LEU A 58 -30.62 15.94 11.03
C LEU A 58 -29.66 17.09 10.80
N GLU A 59 -29.88 18.16 11.56
CA GLU A 59 -28.94 19.27 11.69
C GLU A 59 -27.82 18.93 12.70
N PRO A 60 -26.61 19.50 12.57
CA PRO A 60 -25.48 19.20 13.46
C PRO A 60 -25.80 19.36 14.95
N LYS A 61 -26.51 20.41 15.33
CA LYS A 61 -26.88 20.66 16.74
C LYS A 61 -27.78 19.57 17.31
N GLU A 62 -28.71 19.08 16.50
CA GLU A 62 -29.59 17.98 16.90
C GLU A 62 -28.81 16.67 16.98
N PHE A 63 -27.93 16.41 16.01
CA PHE A 63 -27.01 15.28 16.05
C PHE A 63 -26.17 15.25 17.32
N TYR A 64 -25.54 16.37 17.71
CA TYR A 64 -24.74 16.43 18.94
C TYR A 64 -25.57 16.20 20.21
N SER A 65 -26.78 16.76 20.27
CA SER A 65 -27.70 16.57 21.39
C SER A 65 -28.14 15.11 21.55
N ARG A 66 -28.53 14.48 20.43
CA ARG A 66 -28.92 13.06 20.41
C ARG A 66 -27.73 12.16 20.71
N PHE A 67 -26.55 12.47 20.17
CA PHE A 67 -25.33 11.74 20.45
C PHE A 67 -25.03 11.69 21.96
N ARG A 68 -25.09 12.82 22.68
CA ARG A 68 -24.94 12.86 24.14
C ARG A 68 -25.99 12.01 24.86
N THR A 69 -27.22 12.07 24.39
CA THR A 69 -28.35 11.31 24.97
C THR A 69 -28.16 9.79 24.81
N GLU A 70 -27.78 9.34 23.61
CA GLU A 70 -27.60 7.92 23.28
C GLU A 70 -26.34 7.33 23.92
N THR A 71 -25.26 8.11 24.01
CA THR A 71 -23.99 7.68 24.63
C THR A 71 -23.94 7.84 26.15
N LYS A 72 -24.84 8.66 26.73
CA LYS A 72 -24.81 9.08 28.14
C LYS A 72 -23.49 9.74 28.56
N LEU A 73 -22.84 10.40 27.61
CA LEU A 73 -21.62 11.17 27.80
C LEU A 73 -21.91 12.66 27.60
N ASN A 74 -20.99 13.52 28.04
CA ASN A 74 -21.11 14.97 27.89
C ASN A 74 -19.92 15.63 27.17
N PRO A 75 -19.47 15.13 26.00
CA PRO A 75 -18.50 15.85 25.18
C PRO A 75 -19.11 17.13 24.62
N SER A 76 -18.27 18.15 24.43
CA SER A 76 -18.64 19.36 23.70
C SER A 76 -18.92 19.05 22.22
N ASP A 77 -19.64 19.95 21.56
CA ASP A 77 -19.90 19.85 20.12
C ASP A 77 -18.59 19.78 19.32
N ASP A 78 -17.57 20.56 19.72
CA ASP A 78 -16.23 20.52 19.10
C ASP A 78 -15.57 19.14 19.29
N GLN A 79 -15.67 18.54 20.47
CA GLN A 79 -15.09 17.21 20.71
C GLN A 79 -15.75 16.14 19.83
N ILE A 80 -17.07 16.21 19.65
CA ILE A 80 -17.80 15.28 18.76
C ILE A 80 -17.40 15.53 17.30
N ARG A 81 -17.41 16.79 16.85
CA ARG A 81 -17.01 17.19 15.50
C ARG A 81 -15.59 16.72 15.18
N ASP A 82 -14.64 17.01 16.04
CA ASP A 82 -13.22 16.71 15.82
C ASP A 82 -12.97 15.20 15.87
N ALA A 83 -13.63 14.48 16.78
CA ALA A 83 -13.59 13.02 16.80
C ALA A 83 -14.17 12.43 15.52
N TRP A 84 -15.28 12.97 15.02
CA TRP A 84 -15.92 12.50 13.79
C TRP A 84 -15.05 12.76 12.56
N ASN A 85 -14.54 13.98 12.41
CA ASN A 85 -13.67 14.36 11.30
C ASN A 85 -12.27 13.73 11.34
N ALA A 86 -11.86 13.09 12.46
CA ALA A 86 -10.56 12.45 12.58
C ALA A 86 -10.29 11.35 11.53
N MET A 87 -11.34 10.80 10.91
CA MET A 87 -11.19 9.83 9.82
C MET A 87 -10.70 10.47 8.51
N LEU A 88 -10.93 11.76 8.29
CA LEU A 88 -10.58 12.44 7.04
C LEU A 88 -9.07 12.73 7.03
N GLY A 89 -8.40 12.19 6.03
CA GLY A 89 -6.96 12.27 5.85
C GLY A 89 -6.54 13.34 4.83
N GLU A 90 -5.44 13.06 4.14
CA GLU A 90 -4.92 13.98 3.12
C GLU A 90 -5.67 13.83 1.79
N TRP A 91 -5.75 14.93 1.05
CA TRP A 91 -6.23 14.94 -0.32
C TRP A 91 -5.20 14.36 -1.29
N PHE A 92 -5.70 13.58 -2.23
CA PHE A 92 -4.99 13.05 -3.39
C PHE A 92 -5.06 14.08 -4.53
N ILE A 93 -4.35 15.21 -4.34
CA ILE A 93 -4.42 16.38 -5.23
C ILE A 93 -3.99 16.03 -6.66
N ASP A 94 -2.96 15.21 -6.85
CA ASP A 94 -2.48 14.83 -8.18
C ASP A 94 -3.56 14.08 -8.99
N GLN A 95 -4.36 13.24 -8.33
CA GLN A 95 -5.49 12.53 -8.92
C GLN A 95 -6.59 13.51 -9.31
N LEU A 96 -6.87 14.49 -8.45
CA LEU A 96 -7.85 15.54 -8.70
C LEU A 96 -7.40 16.51 -9.82
N ASP A 97 -6.10 16.75 -9.96
CA ASP A 97 -5.49 17.52 -11.08
C ASP A 97 -5.53 16.73 -12.39
N TYR A 98 -5.41 15.40 -12.32
CA TYR A 98 -5.53 14.55 -13.50
C TYR A 98 -6.95 14.56 -14.07
N CYS A 99 -7.98 14.72 -13.24
CA CYS A 99 -9.37 14.80 -13.69
C CYS A 99 -9.62 15.91 -14.73
N GLU A 100 -8.93 17.06 -14.63
CA GLU A 100 -9.07 18.16 -15.58
C GLU A 100 -8.58 17.83 -16.99
N LYS A 101 -7.74 16.79 -17.12
CA LYS A 101 -7.18 16.34 -18.40
C LYS A 101 -8.05 15.29 -19.07
N LEU A 102 -9.09 14.81 -18.39
CA LEU A 102 -10.00 13.81 -18.93
C LEU A 102 -10.92 14.45 -19.98
N SER A 103 -11.14 13.72 -21.08
CA SER A 103 -12.05 14.15 -22.15
C SER A 103 -13.48 13.63 -21.96
N TYR A 104 -13.87 13.33 -20.71
CA TYR A 104 -15.18 12.79 -20.34
C TYR A 104 -15.98 13.85 -19.57
N ARG A 105 -17.31 13.72 -19.55
CA ARG A 105 -18.12 14.45 -18.56
C ARG A 105 -17.91 13.78 -17.20
N ILE A 106 -17.46 14.54 -16.21
CA ILE A 106 -17.08 13.98 -14.92
C ILE A 106 -17.92 14.55 -13.79
N PHE A 107 -18.37 13.67 -12.91
CA PHE A 107 -19.24 13.95 -11.78
C PHE A 107 -18.64 13.36 -10.51
N LEU A 108 -19.03 13.89 -9.36
CA LEU A 108 -18.67 13.32 -8.06
C LEU A 108 -19.93 12.95 -7.27
N PHE A 109 -19.94 11.78 -6.65
CA PHE A 109 -21.04 11.35 -5.78
C PHE A 109 -20.51 10.69 -4.51
N SER A 110 -20.61 11.41 -3.38
CA SER A 110 -20.12 10.96 -2.07
C SER A 110 -21.26 10.72 -1.10
N ASN A 111 -21.20 9.57 -0.41
CA ASN A 111 -21.91 9.44 0.86
C ASN A 111 -21.17 10.29 1.90
N THR A 112 -21.82 11.33 2.42
CA THR A 112 -21.23 12.21 3.43
C THR A 112 -22.31 12.99 4.17
N ASN A 113 -21.92 13.66 5.25
CA ASN A 113 -22.77 14.54 6.03
C ASN A 113 -22.24 15.98 6.03
N VAL A 114 -23.08 16.92 6.49
CA VAL A 114 -22.72 18.34 6.58
C VAL A 114 -21.47 18.59 7.43
N ILE A 115 -21.24 17.81 8.50
CA ILE A 115 -20.08 18.00 9.40
C ILE A 115 -18.76 17.66 8.69
N HIS A 116 -18.73 16.56 7.94
CA HIS A 116 -17.58 16.22 7.10
C HIS A 116 -17.45 17.18 5.92
N HIS A 117 -18.56 17.53 5.29
CA HIS A 117 -18.61 18.40 4.12
C HIS A 117 -17.96 19.75 4.41
N ASP A 118 -18.38 20.43 5.47
CA ASP A 118 -17.80 21.70 5.88
C ASP A 118 -16.29 21.56 6.13
N TYR A 119 -15.87 20.48 6.79
CA TYR A 119 -14.47 20.24 7.13
C TYR A 119 -13.59 20.02 5.90
N PHE A 120 -14.00 19.13 4.98
CA PHE A 120 -13.15 18.81 3.83
C PHE A 120 -13.15 19.94 2.79
N ILE A 121 -14.24 20.70 2.65
CA ILE A 121 -14.26 21.89 1.77
C ILE A 121 -13.31 22.94 2.28
N ASP A 122 -13.34 23.26 3.58
CA ASP A 122 -12.39 24.20 4.19
C ASP A 122 -10.94 23.73 4.00
N SER A 123 -10.68 22.42 4.15
CA SER A 123 -9.34 21.86 3.96
C SER A 123 -8.81 21.98 2.53
N LEU A 124 -9.72 22.07 1.54
CA LEU A 124 -9.40 22.16 0.11
C LEU A 124 -9.46 23.61 -0.42
N ALA A 125 -10.17 24.53 0.24
CA ALA A 125 -10.56 25.84 -0.27
C ALA A 125 -9.41 26.70 -0.84
N ASN A 126 -8.20 26.60 -0.27
CA ASN A 126 -7.03 27.36 -0.73
C ASN A 126 -6.20 26.65 -1.82
N ARG A 127 -6.59 25.43 -2.18
CA ARG A 127 -5.90 24.59 -3.16
C ARG A 127 -6.74 24.42 -4.41
N LYS A 128 -8.03 24.10 -4.25
CA LYS A 128 -8.91 23.75 -5.36
C LYS A 128 -10.39 23.86 -4.98
N SER A 129 -11.26 24.00 -5.98
CA SER A 129 -12.71 23.85 -5.82
C SER A 129 -13.18 22.61 -6.59
N LEU A 130 -14.01 21.78 -5.97
CA LEU A 130 -14.57 20.59 -6.62
C LEU A 130 -15.51 20.99 -7.78
N ASP A 131 -16.22 22.11 -7.66
CA ASP A 131 -17.10 22.63 -8.72
C ASP A 131 -16.34 23.14 -9.95
N GLN A 132 -15.02 23.32 -9.86
CA GLN A 132 -14.16 23.63 -11.00
C GLN A 132 -13.68 22.36 -11.72
N VAL A 133 -13.68 21.22 -11.02
CA VAL A 133 -13.19 19.94 -11.55
C VAL A 133 -14.33 19.11 -12.11
N PHE A 134 -15.43 19.02 -11.38
CA PHE A 134 -16.58 18.20 -11.74
C PHE A 134 -17.70 19.06 -12.31
N GLU A 135 -18.39 18.54 -13.34
CA GLU A 135 -19.55 19.19 -13.93
C GLU A 135 -20.67 19.39 -12.89
N LYS A 136 -20.83 18.41 -11.99
CA LYS A 136 -21.69 18.51 -10.81
C LYS A 136 -21.21 17.59 -9.70
N VAL A 137 -21.35 18.06 -8.46
CA VAL A 137 -21.01 17.34 -7.25
C VAL A 137 -22.27 16.99 -6.47
N TYR A 138 -22.38 15.73 -6.05
CA TYR A 138 -23.48 15.18 -5.29
C TYR A 138 -23.02 14.71 -3.92
N TYR A 139 -23.67 15.21 -2.88
CA TYR A 139 -23.49 14.74 -1.51
C TYR A 139 -24.79 14.12 -1.01
N SER A 140 -24.70 12.98 -0.33
CA SER A 140 -25.92 12.29 0.13
C SER A 140 -26.80 13.12 1.05
N HIS A 141 -26.21 13.98 1.89
CA HIS A 141 -26.97 14.82 2.82
C HIS A 141 -27.73 15.96 2.13
N THR A 142 -27.24 16.46 0.99
CA THR A 142 -27.97 17.45 0.20
C THR A 142 -28.96 16.80 -0.77
N LEU A 143 -28.64 15.59 -1.26
CA LEU A 143 -29.50 14.84 -2.17
C LEU A 143 -30.66 14.14 -1.45
N GLY A 144 -30.51 13.85 -0.15
CA GLY A 144 -31.47 13.05 0.63
C GLY A 144 -31.45 11.56 0.29
N GLN A 145 -30.55 11.13 -0.59
CA GLN A 145 -30.37 9.77 -1.08
C GLN A 145 -28.90 9.39 -0.97
N ARG A 146 -28.60 8.11 -0.75
CA ARG A 146 -27.23 7.64 -0.56
C ARG A 146 -26.97 6.36 -1.34
N LYS A 147 -25.71 6.08 -1.61
CA LYS A 147 -25.24 4.74 -1.98
C LYS A 147 -25.39 3.81 -0.77
N PRO A 148 -25.69 2.52 -0.94
CA PRO A 148 -25.85 1.80 -2.21
C PRO A 148 -27.30 1.77 -2.74
N ASP A 149 -28.19 2.70 -2.36
CA ASP A 149 -29.57 2.67 -2.82
C ASP A 149 -29.63 2.97 -4.34
N PRO A 150 -30.15 2.07 -5.20
CA PRO A 150 -30.12 2.25 -6.67
C PRO A 150 -30.81 3.52 -7.16
N GLU A 151 -31.82 3.99 -6.42
CA GLU A 151 -32.55 5.23 -6.70
C GLU A 151 -31.62 6.46 -6.75
N SER A 152 -30.57 6.48 -5.92
CA SER A 152 -29.60 7.57 -5.91
C SER A 152 -28.85 7.72 -7.23
N PHE A 153 -28.50 6.60 -7.88
CA PHE A 153 -27.87 6.60 -9.20
C PHE A 153 -28.85 7.00 -10.30
N LEU A 154 -30.10 6.52 -10.24
CA LEU A 154 -31.14 6.89 -11.21
C LEU A 154 -31.43 8.39 -11.20
N THR A 155 -31.45 9.02 -10.03
CA THR A 155 -31.59 10.48 -9.89
C THR A 155 -30.45 11.21 -10.62
N ILE A 156 -29.19 10.81 -10.39
CA ILE A 156 -28.02 11.44 -11.03
C ILE A 156 -28.04 11.25 -12.55
N LEU A 157 -28.38 10.05 -13.03
CA LEU A 157 -28.49 9.77 -14.47
C LEU A 157 -29.56 10.65 -15.12
N SER A 158 -30.76 10.72 -14.51
CA SER A 158 -31.88 11.50 -15.03
C SER A 158 -31.62 13.01 -15.02
N GLU A 159 -31.04 13.54 -13.94
CA GLU A 159 -30.80 14.98 -13.82
C GLU A 159 -29.79 15.51 -14.85
N ASN A 160 -28.81 14.70 -15.23
CA ASN A 160 -27.71 15.12 -16.12
C ASN A 160 -27.82 14.54 -17.54
N GLY A 161 -28.90 13.81 -17.83
CA GLY A 161 -29.14 13.15 -19.12
C GLY A 161 -28.05 12.13 -19.46
N LEU A 162 -27.62 11.32 -18.51
CA LEU A 162 -26.55 10.34 -18.69
C LEU A 162 -27.15 8.99 -19.14
N ASP A 163 -26.57 8.38 -20.18
CA ASP A 163 -26.85 7.01 -20.54
C ASP A 163 -26.06 6.06 -19.60
N PRO A 164 -26.71 5.15 -18.86
CA PRO A 164 -26.00 4.22 -17.97
C PRO A 164 -24.98 3.35 -18.72
N THR A 165 -25.24 2.98 -19.97
CA THR A 165 -24.34 2.13 -20.79
C THR A 165 -23.07 2.84 -21.26
N GLU A 166 -23.07 4.18 -21.23
CA GLU A 166 -21.92 5.04 -21.51
C GLU A 166 -21.30 5.64 -20.24
N THR A 167 -21.80 5.26 -19.06
CA THR A 167 -21.40 5.82 -17.76
C THR A 167 -20.59 4.81 -16.97
N VAL A 168 -19.48 5.28 -16.39
CA VAL A 168 -18.63 4.52 -15.48
C VAL A 168 -18.76 5.08 -14.07
N PHE A 169 -18.81 4.21 -13.06
CA PHE A 169 -18.76 4.60 -11.65
C PHE A 169 -17.52 4.01 -10.98
N ILE A 170 -16.73 4.84 -10.29
CA ILE A 170 -15.48 4.46 -9.63
C ILE A 170 -15.61 4.72 -8.13
N ASP A 171 -15.50 3.67 -7.30
CA ASP A 171 -15.73 3.74 -5.85
C ASP A 171 -14.90 2.66 -5.13
N ASP A 172 -14.49 2.95 -3.88
CA ASP A 172 -13.67 2.08 -3.05
C ASP A 172 -14.48 1.06 -2.22
N SER A 173 -15.81 1.07 -2.34
CA SER A 173 -16.76 0.13 -1.75
C SER A 173 -17.43 -0.72 -2.82
N LEU A 174 -17.17 -2.03 -2.75
CA LEU A 174 -17.75 -3.01 -3.68
C LEU A 174 -19.29 -3.01 -3.64
N GLN A 175 -19.91 -2.68 -2.50
CA GLN A 175 -21.36 -2.61 -2.37
C GLN A 175 -21.94 -1.46 -3.22
N ASN A 176 -21.31 -0.29 -3.21
CA ASN A 176 -21.71 0.86 -4.02
C ASN A 176 -21.55 0.55 -5.51
N VAL A 177 -20.42 -0.06 -5.88
CA VAL A 177 -20.13 -0.49 -7.26
C VAL A 177 -21.19 -1.46 -7.78
N ARG A 178 -21.56 -2.47 -6.97
CA ARG A 178 -22.62 -3.43 -7.33
C ARG A 178 -23.97 -2.74 -7.51
N ALA A 179 -24.31 -1.78 -6.65
CA ALA A 179 -25.56 -1.04 -6.79
C ALA A 179 -25.61 -0.24 -8.10
N ALA A 180 -24.53 0.45 -8.46
CA ALA A 180 -24.45 1.15 -9.75
C ALA A 180 -24.64 0.19 -10.94
N GLN A 181 -24.05 -1.01 -10.87
CA GLN A 181 -24.22 -2.04 -11.90
C GLN A 181 -25.68 -2.50 -12.06
N THR A 182 -26.47 -2.52 -10.98
CA THR A 182 -27.91 -2.91 -11.07
C THR A 182 -28.75 -1.96 -11.92
N VAL A 183 -28.31 -0.70 -12.08
CA VAL A 183 -29.00 0.31 -12.92
C VAL A 183 -28.34 0.48 -14.30
N GLY A 184 -27.42 -0.43 -14.65
CA GLY A 184 -26.76 -0.49 -15.97
C GLY A 184 -25.45 0.30 -16.09
N ILE A 185 -24.97 0.93 -15.01
CA ILE A 185 -23.70 1.67 -15.00
C ILE A 185 -22.52 0.69 -14.96
N HIS A 186 -21.45 0.96 -15.71
CA HIS A 186 -20.22 0.18 -15.60
C HIS A 186 -19.47 0.52 -14.30
N GLY A 187 -19.57 -0.35 -13.30
CA GLY A 187 -18.89 -0.18 -12.02
C GLY A 187 -17.44 -0.66 -12.02
N ILE A 188 -16.51 0.20 -11.60
CA ILE A 188 -15.10 -0.09 -11.33
C ILE A 188 -14.88 -0.02 -9.83
N TYR A 189 -14.45 -1.14 -9.25
CA TYR A 189 -14.03 -1.21 -7.87
C TYR A 189 -12.58 -0.71 -7.75
N LEU A 190 -12.40 0.46 -7.17
CA LEU A 190 -11.08 1.02 -6.90
C LEU A 190 -10.55 0.41 -5.61
N GLN A 191 -9.66 -0.56 -5.73
CA GLN A 191 -9.01 -1.11 -4.54
C GLN A 191 -8.16 -0.01 -3.89
N PRO A 192 -8.33 0.28 -2.59
CA PRO A 192 -7.41 1.17 -1.90
C PRO A 192 -5.99 0.59 -2.04
N PRO A 193 -4.95 1.42 -2.19
CA PRO A 193 -3.58 0.92 -2.17
C PRO A 193 -3.40 0.09 -0.90
N ALA A 194 -3.08 -1.20 -1.05
CA ALA A 194 -3.18 -2.20 0.01
C ALA A 194 -2.44 -1.75 1.28
N LYS A 195 -3.19 -1.20 2.25
CA LYS A 195 -2.68 -0.88 3.59
C LYS A 195 -2.59 -2.15 4.46
N GLU A 196 -3.32 -3.20 4.10
CA GLU A 196 -3.30 -4.49 4.79
C GLU A 196 -2.41 -5.50 4.06
N ALA A 197 -1.82 -6.42 4.81
CA ALA A 197 -1.02 -7.50 4.24
C ALA A 197 -1.94 -8.62 3.75
N ASN A 198 -1.61 -9.17 2.59
CA ASN A 198 -2.22 -10.39 2.08
C ASN A 198 -1.85 -11.58 2.96
N ALA A 199 -2.85 -12.41 3.29
CA ALA A 199 -2.65 -13.72 3.86
C ALA A 199 -3.19 -14.78 2.90
N PHE A 200 -2.51 -15.91 2.77
CA PHE A 200 -2.81 -16.91 1.76
C PHE A 200 -3.14 -18.27 2.37
N LEU A 201 -4.27 -18.85 1.98
CA LEU A 201 -4.66 -20.21 2.37
C LEU A 201 -4.38 -21.18 1.21
N VAL A 202 -3.36 -22.01 1.35
CA VAL A 202 -2.77 -22.80 0.24
C VAL A 202 -3.05 -24.30 0.40
N GLY A 203 -3.46 -24.94 -0.70
CA GLY A 203 -3.81 -26.37 -0.80
C GLY A 203 -5.17 -26.59 -1.49
N ASN A 204 -5.52 -27.84 -1.78
CA ASN A 204 -6.81 -28.23 -2.37
C ASN A 204 -7.59 -29.30 -1.56
N GLY A 205 -7.02 -29.90 -0.50
CA GLY A 205 -7.74 -30.76 0.46
C GLY A 205 -8.11 -30.13 1.82
N ARG A 206 -8.64 -30.92 2.75
CA ARG A 206 -9.18 -30.44 4.03
C ARG A 206 -8.15 -29.67 4.86
N GLU A 207 -6.91 -30.12 4.88
CA GLU A 207 -5.82 -29.44 5.59
C GLU A 207 -5.12 -28.44 4.67
N ARG A 208 -5.07 -27.17 5.07
CA ARG A 208 -4.48 -26.06 4.30
C ARG A 208 -3.31 -25.40 5.05
N ILE A 209 -2.36 -24.85 4.32
CA ILE A 209 -1.25 -24.05 4.87
C ILE A 209 -1.66 -22.58 4.85
N LEU A 210 -1.57 -21.88 5.98
CA LEU A 210 -1.77 -20.43 6.04
C LEU A 210 -0.42 -19.73 5.95
N ILE A 211 -0.25 -18.82 4.99
CA ILE A 211 0.93 -17.93 4.88
C ILE A 211 0.52 -16.54 5.38
N ASP A 212 1.23 -16.05 6.38
CA ASP A 212 0.97 -14.80 7.12
C ASP A 212 -0.43 -14.71 7.75
N THR A 213 -0.64 -13.68 8.57
CA THR A 213 -1.82 -13.57 9.45
C THR A 213 -2.47 -12.19 9.42
N GLY A 214 -1.91 -11.22 8.70
CA GLY A 214 -2.45 -9.86 8.69
C GLY A 214 -2.11 -9.04 9.95
N THR A 215 -2.70 -7.84 10.02
CA THR A 215 -2.39 -6.78 10.99
C THR A 215 -3.09 -6.92 12.35
N GLY A 216 -3.98 -7.90 12.49
CA GLY A 216 -4.91 -8.00 13.61
C GLY A 216 -6.22 -7.24 13.40
N HIS A 217 -6.56 -6.93 12.13
CA HIS A 217 -7.83 -6.31 11.78
C HIS A 217 -9.02 -7.15 12.25
N GLN A 218 -10.05 -6.51 12.81
CA GLN A 218 -11.16 -7.21 13.48
C GLN A 218 -11.95 -8.13 12.54
N MET A 219 -11.96 -7.82 11.24
CA MET A 219 -12.65 -8.63 10.23
C MET A 219 -11.82 -9.81 9.72
N PHE A 220 -10.52 -9.86 10.01
CA PHE A 220 -9.65 -10.92 9.52
C PHE A 220 -10.10 -12.30 10.02
N ILE A 221 -10.40 -12.42 11.32
CA ILE A 221 -10.83 -13.69 11.91
C ILE A 221 -12.19 -14.14 11.37
N PRO A 222 -13.25 -13.30 11.35
CA PRO A 222 -14.51 -13.65 10.69
C PRO A 222 -14.33 -14.09 9.24
N LEU A 223 -13.51 -13.38 8.45
CA LEU A 223 -13.24 -13.71 7.06
C LEU A 223 -12.52 -15.06 6.91
N LEU A 224 -11.50 -15.30 7.72
CA LEU A 224 -10.78 -16.58 7.72
C LEU A 224 -11.71 -17.73 8.12
N GLN A 225 -12.53 -17.56 9.15
CA GLN A 225 -13.51 -18.57 9.58
C GLN A 225 -14.56 -18.85 8.49
N GLN A 226 -15.09 -17.80 7.86
CA GLN A 226 -16.02 -17.93 6.74
C GLN A 226 -15.40 -18.69 5.57
N THR A 227 -14.16 -18.34 5.21
CA THR A 227 -13.41 -18.99 4.12
C THR A 227 -13.17 -20.47 4.41
N LEU A 228 -12.68 -20.79 5.61
CA LEU A 228 -12.45 -22.17 6.05
C LEU A 228 -13.75 -23.00 6.04
N SER A 229 -14.86 -22.41 6.50
CA SER A 229 -16.17 -23.06 6.47
C SER A 229 -16.67 -23.33 5.04
N ALA A 230 -16.58 -22.33 4.15
CA ALA A 230 -16.98 -22.44 2.76
C ALA A 230 -16.16 -23.50 2.00
N GLU A 231 -14.85 -23.52 2.23
CA GLU A 231 -13.91 -24.47 1.61
C GLU A 231 -13.88 -25.84 2.32
N LYS A 232 -14.64 -26.01 3.41
CA LYS A 232 -14.63 -27.21 4.27
C LYS A 232 -13.21 -27.59 4.70
N ALA A 233 -12.40 -26.59 5.02
CA ALA A 233 -10.99 -26.70 5.30
C ALA A 233 -10.64 -26.32 6.74
N ILE A 234 -9.43 -26.71 7.18
CA ILE A 234 -8.80 -26.32 8.45
C ILE A 234 -7.37 -25.88 8.19
N VAL A 235 -6.84 -25.00 9.03
CA VAL A 235 -5.43 -24.60 8.98
C VAL A 235 -4.58 -25.68 9.66
N LYS A 236 -3.70 -26.31 8.89
CA LYS A 236 -2.74 -27.33 9.34
C LYS A 236 -1.56 -26.72 10.07
N MET A 237 -1.03 -25.65 9.51
CA MET A 237 0.14 -24.93 9.99
C MET A 237 0.16 -23.50 9.45
N VAL A 238 0.93 -22.65 10.10
CA VAL A 238 1.11 -21.25 9.74
C VAL A 238 2.58 -21.01 9.38
N LEU A 239 2.82 -20.46 8.20
CA LEU A 239 4.14 -20.05 7.73
C LEU A 239 4.19 -18.51 7.76
N ILE A 240 5.14 -17.95 8.50
CA ILE A 240 5.30 -16.50 8.64
C ILE A 240 6.44 -16.04 7.74
N THR A 241 6.19 -15.07 6.87
CA THR A 241 7.24 -14.47 6.02
C THR A 241 8.25 -13.71 6.88
N HIS A 242 7.78 -12.87 7.80
CA HIS A 242 8.60 -12.12 8.76
C HIS A 242 7.76 -11.55 9.92
N GLN A 243 8.41 -11.06 10.98
CA GLN A 243 7.73 -10.65 12.22
C GLN A 243 7.29 -9.18 12.28
N HIS A 244 7.14 -8.50 11.14
CA HIS A 244 6.48 -7.18 11.16
C HIS A 244 5.00 -7.32 11.52
N GLN A 245 4.46 -6.28 12.15
CA GLN A 245 3.10 -6.29 12.73
C GLN A 245 2.03 -6.69 11.70
N ALA A 246 2.19 -6.29 10.44
CA ALA A 246 1.23 -6.56 9.38
C ALA A 246 1.16 -8.03 8.95
N HIS A 247 2.16 -8.86 9.27
CA HIS A 247 2.23 -10.25 8.82
C HIS A 247 2.03 -11.25 9.96
N PHE A 248 2.31 -10.83 11.19
CA PHE A 248 2.43 -11.74 12.34
C PHE A 248 1.36 -11.57 13.42
N ASN A 249 0.58 -10.49 13.40
CA ASN A 249 -0.25 -10.11 14.53
C ASN A 249 -1.77 -10.25 14.28
N GLY A 250 -2.15 -11.07 13.30
CA GLY A 250 -3.53 -11.34 12.92
C GLY A 250 -4.43 -11.83 14.04
N PHE A 251 -3.92 -12.79 14.81
CA PHE A 251 -4.67 -13.48 15.85
C PHE A 251 -3.75 -14.27 16.78
N ASN A 252 -4.33 -14.95 17.78
CA ASN A 252 -3.58 -15.78 18.70
C ASN A 252 -3.10 -17.07 18.02
N LEU A 253 -1.78 -17.25 17.92
CA LEU A 253 -1.15 -18.40 17.26
C LEU A 253 -0.79 -19.56 18.20
N SER A 254 -1.24 -19.52 19.46
CA SER A 254 -0.85 -20.52 20.48
C SER A 254 -1.30 -21.94 20.16
N GLU A 255 -2.39 -22.10 19.40
CA GLU A 255 -2.96 -23.40 19.04
C GLU A 255 -2.42 -23.95 17.71
N TYR A 256 -1.57 -23.19 17.01
CA TYR A 256 -1.10 -23.53 15.67
C TYR A 256 0.36 -23.99 15.69
N SER A 257 0.70 -24.88 14.75
CA SER A 257 2.09 -25.14 14.40
C SER A 257 2.60 -23.98 13.53
N VAL A 258 3.44 -23.11 14.11
CA VAL A 258 3.92 -21.89 13.47
C VAL A 258 5.39 -22.02 13.09
N PHE A 259 5.76 -21.59 11.89
CA PHE A 259 7.14 -21.58 11.38
C PHE A 259 7.55 -20.17 10.94
N GLY A 260 8.80 -19.81 11.19
CA GLY A 260 9.44 -18.61 10.64
C GLY A 260 10.92 -18.56 10.98
N ILE A 261 11.68 -17.64 10.39
CA ILE A 261 13.16 -17.64 10.48
C ILE A 261 13.65 -17.55 11.92
N ASN A 262 12.97 -16.74 12.74
CA ASN A 262 13.28 -16.59 14.16
C ASN A 262 12.07 -16.94 15.04
N LYS A 263 12.34 -17.29 16.30
CA LYS A 263 11.28 -17.40 17.32
C LYS A 263 10.83 -16.01 17.76
N HIS A 264 9.54 -15.85 18.04
CA HIS A 264 9.00 -14.63 18.62
C HIS A 264 8.79 -14.80 20.14
N LYS A 265 9.08 -13.75 20.93
CA LYS A 265 8.96 -13.80 22.41
C LYS A 265 7.57 -14.21 22.90
N LYS A 266 6.51 -13.72 22.24
CA LYS A 266 5.09 -14.05 22.52
C LYS A 266 4.74 -15.52 22.24
N TYR A 267 5.46 -16.19 21.33
CA TYR A 267 5.13 -17.54 20.86
C TYR A 267 6.39 -18.41 20.86
N PRO A 268 6.89 -18.82 22.04
CA PRO A 268 8.16 -19.56 22.17
C PRO A 268 8.12 -20.96 21.55
N HIS A 269 6.91 -21.50 21.32
CA HIS A 269 6.65 -22.78 20.63
C HIS A 269 6.87 -22.71 19.11
N MET A 270 6.98 -21.51 18.54
CA MET A 270 7.28 -21.32 17.12
C MET A 270 8.54 -22.09 16.71
N GLN A 271 8.46 -22.77 15.58
CA GLN A 271 9.53 -23.59 15.02
C GLN A 271 10.41 -22.73 14.10
N ILE A 272 11.73 -22.96 14.18
CA ILE A 272 12.70 -22.26 13.35
C ILE A 272 12.64 -22.84 11.94
N LEU A 273 12.28 -21.99 10.99
CA LEU A 273 12.26 -22.27 9.57
C LEU A 273 13.69 -22.39 9.04
N LYS A 274 13.97 -23.44 8.26
CA LYS A 274 15.24 -23.60 7.55
C LYS A 274 15.09 -23.24 6.09
N ASP A 275 16.12 -22.64 5.52
CA ASP A 275 16.18 -22.40 4.09
C ASP A 275 16.07 -23.72 3.29
N GLY A 276 15.26 -23.73 2.24
CA GLY A 276 14.98 -24.91 1.43
C GLY A 276 14.05 -25.95 2.08
N GLN A 277 13.57 -25.70 3.31
CA GLN A 277 12.63 -26.60 3.98
C GLN A 277 11.33 -26.72 3.17
N VAL A 278 10.80 -27.93 3.07
CA VAL A 278 9.58 -28.23 2.31
C VAL A 278 8.43 -28.54 3.25
N PHE A 279 7.28 -27.93 2.98
CA PHE A 279 6.01 -28.11 3.68
C PHE A 279 4.98 -28.68 2.72
N LYS A 280 4.14 -29.61 3.21
CA LYS A 280 3.17 -30.32 2.39
C LYS A 280 1.76 -30.27 2.98
N ALA A 281 0.81 -29.99 2.10
CA ALA A 281 -0.62 -30.20 2.28
C ALA A 281 -1.18 -30.84 1.01
N ASP A 282 -2.45 -31.26 1.04
CA ASP A 282 -3.09 -31.83 -0.14
C ASP A 282 -3.07 -30.79 -1.28
N GLY A 283 -2.46 -31.15 -2.41
CA GLY A 283 -2.32 -30.28 -3.58
C GLY A 283 -1.35 -29.11 -3.42
N ALA A 284 -0.51 -29.08 -2.37
CA ALA A 284 0.47 -28.02 -2.20
C ALA A 284 1.79 -28.52 -1.61
N THR A 285 2.87 -28.25 -2.32
CA THR A 285 4.26 -28.44 -1.90
C THR A 285 4.95 -27.09 -1.89
N ILE A 286 5.15 -26.55 -0.69
CA ILE A 286 5.74 -25.23 -0.48
C ILE A 286 7.19 -25.37 -0.05
N LYS A 287 8.11 -24.82 -0.84
CA LYS A 287 9.53 -24.67 -0.48
C LYS A 287 9.77 -23.31 0.14
N ALA A 288 10.34 -23.29 1.34
CA ALA A 288 10.79 -22.08 1.99
C ALA A 288 12.11 -21.57 1.39
N VAL A 289 12.20 -20.26 1.24
CA VAL A 289 13.34 -19.56 0.67
C VAL A 289 13.69 -18.44 1.64
N SER A 290 14.80 -18.56 2.36
CA SER A 290 15.30 -17.46 3.18
C SER A 290 15.69 -16.30 2.26
N THR A 291 15.07 -15.15 2.49
CA THR A 291 15.18 -13.96 1.64
C THR A 291 15.44 -12.70 2.47
N PRO A 292 16.55 -12.66 3.24
CA PRO A 292 16.91 -11.46 4.00
C PRO A 292 17.14 -10.28 3.06
N GLY A 293 16.94 -9.06 3.56
CA GLY A 293 17.11 -7.85 2.78
C GLY A 293 16.09 -6.81 3.20
N HIS A 294 14.80 -7.15 3.14
CA HIS A 294 13.73 -6.36 3.76
C HIS A 294 13.97 -6.25 5.28
N CYS A 295 13.98 -7.40 5.94
CA CYS A 295 14.44 -7.58 7.31
C CYS A 295 15.29 -8.85 7.42
N PRO A 296 16.10 -9.02 8.49
CA PRO A 296 16.98 -10.18 8.64
C PRO A 296 16.23 -11.52 8.81
N ASP A 297 14.99 -11.48 9.30
CA ASP A 297 14.15 -12.66 9.57
C ASP A 297 13.17 -12.98 8.43
N HIS A 298 13.44 -12.49 7.22
CA HIS A 298 12.52 -12.63 6.09
C HIS A 298 12.66 -13.96 5.34
N ALA A 299 11.52 -14.54 4.97
CA ALA A 299 11.38 -15.68 4.10
C ALA A 299 10.29 -15.46 3.05
N SER A 300 10.51 -16.05 1.88
CA SER A 300 9.52 -16.22 0.82
C SER A 300 9.18 -17.70 0.67
N TYR A 301 8.05 -17.98 0.05
CA TYR A 301 7.55 -19.34 -0.11
C TYR A 301 7.26 -19.61 -1.58
N PHE A 302 7.69 -20.76 -2.09
CA PHE A 302 7.50 -21.14 -3.48
C PHE A 302 6.61 -22.39 -3.56
N LEU A 303 5.43 -22.24 -4.15
CA LEU A 303 4.51 -23.34 -4.44
C LEU A 303 4.90 -23.99 -5.75
N GLN A 304 5.34 -25.24 -5.67
CA GLN A 304 5.93 -25.95 -6.81
C GLN A 304 4.90 -26.32 -7.87
N GLU A 305 3.66 -26.59 -7.47
CA GLU A 305 2.60 -27.03 -8.37
C GLU A 305 2.15 -25.93 -9.35
N GLU A 306 2.32 -24.66 -8.99
CA GLU A 306 1.83 -23.51 -9.76
C GLU A 306 2.95 -22.55 -10.21
N ASP A 307 4.21 -22.91 -9.98
CA ASP A 307 5.38 -22.01 -10.16
C ASP A 307 5.14 -20.63 -9.51
N CYS A 308 4.54 -20.63 -8.32
CA CYS A 308 4.04 -19.42 -7.67
C CYS A 308 4.93 -19.03 -6.49
N LEU A 309 5.41 -17.78 -6.52
CA LEU A 309 6.19 -17.17 -5.45
C LEU A 309 5.29 -16.32 -4.55
N PHE A 310 5.15 -16.72 -3.29
CA PHE A 310 4.71 -15.84 -2.21
C PHE A 310 5.91 -15.04 -1.72
N SER A 311 6.05 -13.81 -2.19
CA SER A 311 7.27 -13.03 -1.96
C SER A 311 7.31 -12.38 -0.57
N GLY A 312 6.17 -12.27 0.12
CA GLY A 312 6.08 -11.45 1.33
C GLY A 312 6.48 -10.01 1.01
N ASP A 313 7.32 -9.42 1.85
CA ASP A 313 7.81 -8.04 1.69
C ASP A 313 9.21 -7.96 1.06
N SER A 314 9.74 -9.07 0.56
CA SER A 314 10.99 -9.05 -0.22
C SER A 314 10.89 -8.20 -1.48
N LEU A 315 9.67 -7.97 -2.00
CA LEU A 315 9.37 -7.07 -3.11
C LEU A 315 8.47 -5.91 -2.67
N ALA A 316 8.35 -5.65 -1.37
CA ALA A 316 7.53 -4.56 -0.88
C ALA A 316 8.06 -3.23 -1.40
N ALA A 317 7.23 -2.53 -2.15
CA ALA A 317 7.54 -1.22 -2.67
C ALA A 317 6.49 -0.20 -2.24
N ARG A 318 6.95 1.02 -1.96
CA ARG A 318 6.08 2.19 -1.84
C ARG A 318 6.04 2.92 -3.16
N LEU A 319 4.84 3.13 -3.69
CA LEU A 319 4.61 4.03 -4.81
C LEU A 319 4.61 5.47 -4.28
N THR A 320 5.45 6.32 -4.86
CA THR A 320 5.47 7.77 -4.62
C THR A 320 5.66 8.46 -5.96
N ASN A 321 4.66 9.20 -6.45
CA ASN A 321 4.72 9.95 -7.72
C ASN A 321 5.28 9.12 -8.91
N ASN A 322 4.72 7.93 -9.18
CA ASN A 322 5.19 6.99 -10.21
C ASN A 322 6.63 6.44 -10.02
N ASP A 323 7.22 6.63 -8.84
CA ASP A 323 8.51 6.04 -8.44
C ASP A 323 8.26 4.88 -7.47
N THR A 324 8.64 3.66 -7.88
CA THR A 324 8.51 2.44 -7.09
C THR A 324 9.75 2.30 -6.20
N ARG A 325 9.57 2.32 -4.88
CA ARG A 325 10.71 2.24 -3.94
C ARG A 325 10.62 1.01 -3.06
N TYR A 326 11.49 0.05 -3.33
CA TYR A 326 11.62 -1.16 -2.52
C TYR A 326 12.17 -0.84 -1.13
N LEU A 327 11.59 -1.45 -0.11
CA LEU A 327 11.99 -1.26 1.28
C LEU A 327 12.97 -2.38 1.68
N TYR A 328 14.22 -2.01 1.95
CA TYR A 328 15.24 -2.94 2.45
C TYR A 328 16.09 -2.32 3.56
N SER A 329 16.48 -3.17 4.52
CA SER A 329 17.46 -2.87 5.56
C SER A 329 18.89 -3.21 5.15
N ASN A 330 19.09 -4.11 4.17
CA ASN A 330 20.39 -4.50 3.62
C ASN A 330 20.30 -4.80 2.11
N LEU A 331 21.05 -4.03 1.30
CA LEU A 331 21.00 -4.14 -0.16
C LEU A 331 21.71 -5.38 -0.72
N ALA A 332 22.84 -5.80 -0.14
CA ALA A 332 23.54 -7.00 -0.57
C ALA A 332 22.70 -8.25 -0.33
N ASP A 333 22.04 -8.33 0.83
CA ASP A 333 21.13 -9.44 1.15
C ASP A 333 19.91 -9.41 0.23
N PHE A 334 19.33 -8.23 -0.01
CA PHE A 334 18.24 -8.05 -0.97
C PHE A 334 18.62 -8.56 -2.37
N LYS A 335 19.74 -8.12 -2.95
CA LYS A 335 20.20 -8.56 -4.29
C LYS A 335 20.36 -10.08 -4.37
N LYS A 336 20.94 -10.71 -3.32
CA LYS A 336 21.07 -12.17 -3.23
C LYS A 336 19.71 -12.86 -3.14
N SER A 337 18.78 -12.31 -2.37
CA SER A 337 17.42 -12.82 -2.21
C SER A 337 16.62 -12.77 -3.51
N ILE A 338 16.66 -11.65 -4.24
CA ILE A 338 16.02 -11.54 -5.55
C ILE A 338 16.64 -12.52 -6.55
N SER A 339 17.97 -12.68 -6.55
CA SER A 339 18.65 -13.66 -7.42
C SER A 339 18.21 -15.10 -7.10
N LYS A 340 18.06 -15.41 -5.81
CA LYS A 340 17.60 -16.72 -5.35
C LYS A 340 16.14 -16.98 -5.75
N GLN A 341 15.27 -16.00 -5.60
CA GLN A 341 13.88 -16.09 -6.05
C GLN A 341 13.80 -16.26 -7.58
N SER A 342 14.61 -15.52 -8.33
CA SER A 342 14.68 -15.60 -9.79
C SER A 342 15.10 -16.99 -10.27
N SER A 343 16.00 -17.66 -9.53
CA SER A 343 16.44 -19.03 -9.85
C SER A 343 15.36 -20.11 -9.69
N LEU A 344 14.20 -19.75 -9.11
CA LEU A 344 13.03 -20.64 -9.02
C LEU A 344 12.13 -20.55 -10.26
N TYR A 345 12.41 -19.61 -11.17
CA TYR A 345 11.62 -19.35 -12.37
C TYR A 345 10.11 -19.17 -12.10
N PRO A 346 9.72 -18.30 -11.14
CA PRO A 346 8.31 -18.12 -10.83
C PRO A 346 7.57 -17.52 -12.02
N LYS A 347 6.35 -18.02 -12.26
CA LYS A 347 5.40 -17.45 -13.22
C LYS A 347 4.53 -16.40 -12.53
N LEU A 348 4.04 -16.74 -11.34
CA LEU A 348 3.17 -15.91 -10.52
C LEU A 348 3.90 -15.38 -9.28
N CYS A 349 3.64 -14.13 -8.90
CA CYS A 349 4.14 -13.56 -7.66
C CYS A 349 2.98 -12.98 -6.85
N LEU A 350 2.77 -13.52 -5.66
CA LEU A 350 1.81 -13.11 -4.66
C LEU A 350 2.55 -12.33 -3.57
N GLN A 351 2.39 -11.01 -3.58
CA GLN A 351 3.11 -10.11 -2.70
C GLN A 351 2.47 -10.02 -1.32
N GLY A 352 3.26 -9.68 -0.30
CA GLY A 352 2.78 -9.41 1.05
C GLY A 352 1.80 -8.24 1.10
N HIS A 353 1.93 -7.29 0.16
CA HIS A 353 1.00 -6.19 -0.04
C HIS A 353 0.75 -5.97 -1.53
N GLY A 354 -0.45 -5.52 -1.88
CA GLY A 354 -0.81 -5.13 -3.25
C GLY A 354 -1.30 -6.29 -4.11
N GLU A 355 -1.27 -6.08 -5.42
CA GLU A 355 -1.86 -6.99 -6.41
C GLU A 355 -0.96 -8.21 -6.73
N ILE A 356 -1.62 -9.21 -7.30
CA ILE A 356 -1.02 -10.40 -7.89
C ILE A 356 -0.27 -10.02 -9.17
N SER A 357 1.01 -10.39 -9.26
CA SER A 357 1.79 -10.19 -10.49
C SER A 357 1.88 -11.48 -11.30
N ILE A 358 1.24 -11.49 -12.46
CA ILE A 358 1.26 -12.60 -13.43
C ILE A 358 2.56 -12.68 -14.26
N ASN A 359 3.48 -11.74 -14.05
CA ASN A 359 4.82 -11.76 -14.63
C ASN A 359 5.85 -11.56 -13.52
N ALA A 360 5.98 -12.58 -12.67
CA ALA A 360 6.87 -12.56 -11.50
C ALA A 360 8.32 -12.25 -11.88
N TYR A 361 8.77 -12.77 -13.02
CA TYR A 361 10.13 -12.55 -13.47
C TYR A 361 10.41 -11.08 -13.80
N GLN A 362 9.52 -10.44 -14.58
CA GLN A 362 9.67 -9.01 -14.88
C GLN A 362 9.63 -8.17 -13.60
N LEU A 363 8.80 -8.54 -12.62
CA LEU A 363 8.76 -7.87 -11.33
C LEU A 363 10.10 -7.98 -10.57
N LEU A 364 10.68 -9.18 -10.52
CA LEU A 364 11.99 -9.41 -9.91
C LEU A 364 13.11 -8.64 -10.63
N ASP A 365 13.13 -8.65 -11.97
CA ASP A 365 14.13 -7.92 -12.75
C ASP A 365 13.99 -6.40 -12.60
N ASN A 366 12.76 -5.88 -12.65
CA ASN A 366 12.48 -4.47 -12.38
C ASN A 366 13.01 -4.04 -11.02
N SER A 367 12.87 -4.89 -9.98
CA SER A 367 13.39 -4.58 -8.65
C SER A 367 14.92 -4.41 -8.61
N LEU A 368 15.66 -5.23 -9.37
CA LEU A 368 17.11 -5.08 -9.51
C LEU A 368 17.47 -3.87 -10.35
N GLN A 369 16.70 -3.59 -11.39
CA GLN A 369 16.90 -2.43 -12.24
C GLN A 369 16.69 -1.12 -11.48
N ASP A 370 15.69 -1.05 -10.60
CA ASP A 370 15.43 0.10 -9.75
C ASP A 370 16.59 0.35 -8.79
N VAL A 371 17.14 -0.71 -8.19
CA VAL A 371 18.35 -0.61 -7.36
C VAL A 371 19.52 -0.01 -8.15
N ARG A 372 19.75 -0.48 -9.39
CA ARG A 372 20.82 0.07 -10.26
C ARG A 372 20.56 1.54 -10.61
N ASN A 373 19.30 1.91 -10.85
CA ASN A 373 18.92 3.28 -11.18
C ASN A 373 19.20 4.23 -10.02
N VAL A 374 18.91 3.81 -8.77
CA VAL A 374 19.24 4.58 -7.57
C VAL A 374 20.75 4.73 -7.39
N ASP A 375 21.51 3.63 -7.51
CA ASP A 375 22.98 3.64 -7.42
C ASP A 375 23.58 4.62 -8.46
N ARG A 376 23.08 4.58 -9.71
CA ARG A 376 23.49 5.49 -10.79
C ARG A 376 23.20 6.95 -10.45
N LEU A 377 21.99 7.26 -9.97
CA LEU A 377 21.62 8.64 -9.67
C LEU A 377 22.42 9.22 -8.49
N ILE A 378 22.66 8.42 -7.43
CA ILE A 378 23.52 8.85 -6.32
C ILE A 378 24.93 9.16 -6.82
N THR A 379 25.51 8.30 -7.65
CA THR A 379 26.87 8.49 -8.17
C THR A 379 26.96 9.66 -9.15
N GLU A 380 25.94 9.90 -9.98
CA GLU A 380 25.84 11.09 -10.85
C GLU A 380 25.78 12.39 -10.05
N LEU A 381 25.00 12.43 -8.97
CA LEU A 381 24.91 13.61 -8.10
C LEU A 381 26.26 13.91 -7.42
N LEU A 382 26.97 12.89 -6.95
CA LEU A 382 28.31 13.04 -6.39
C LEU A 382 29.33 13.48 -7.46
N LEU A 383 29.22 12.96 -8.69
CA LEU A 383 30.09 13.36 -9.79
C LEU A 383 29.90 14.84 -10.16
N GLN A 384 28.66 15.31 -10.19
CA GLN A 384 28.32 16.69 -10.59
C GLN A 384 28.62 17.73 -9.49
N ASN A 385 28.53 17.34 -8.21
CA ASN A 385 28.58 18.28 -7.09
C ASN A 385 29.78 18.07 -6.16
N GLY A 386 30.64 17.09 -6.44
CA GLY A 386 31.76 16.72 -5.58
C GLY A 386 31.30 16.06 -4.28
N SER A 387 31.73 16.60 -3.14
CA SER A 387 31.43 16.02 -1.83
C SER A 387 30.10 16.53 -1.29
N LEU A 388 29.14 15.64 -1.06
CA LEU A 388 27.81 16.00 -0.56
C LEU A 388 27.59 15.46 0.85
N THR A 389 26.98 16.27 1.71
CA THR A 389 26.36 15.76 2.95
C THR A 389 25.19 14.83 2.61
N THR A 390 24.88 13.90 3.51
CA THR A 390 23.67 13.07 3.44
C THR A 390 22.42 13.93 3.19
N LYS A 391 22.29 15.05 3.90
CA LYS A 391 21.18 16.00 3.75
C LYS A 391 21.06 16.53 2.33
N LEU A 392 22.15 17.08 1.81
CA LEU A 392 22.14 17.72 0.49
C LEU A 392 21.99 16.70 -0.63
N LEU A 393 22.50 15.47 -0.45
CA LEU A 393 22.27 14.38 -1.39
C LEU A 393 20.79 13.98 -1.44
N ILE A 394 20.12 13.87 -0.28
CA ILE A 394 18.67 13.59 -0.22
C ILE A 394 17.89 14.73 -0.88
N GLU A 395 18.21 16.00 -0.58
CA GLU A 395 17.56 17.17 -1.18
C GLU A 395 17.70 17.19 -2.71
N LYS A 396 18.92 17.00 -3.22
CA LYS A 396 19.18 16.96 -4.68
C LYS A 396 18.53 15.76 -5.35
N TYR A 397 18.58 14.58 -4.73
CA TYR A 397 17.89 13.39 -5.23
C TYR A 397 16.38 13.64 -5.30
N SER A 398 15.80 14.18 -4.22
CA SER A 398 14.38 14.51 -4.13
C SER A 398 13.93 15.46 -5.23
N GLN A 399 14.70 16.53 -5.46
CA GLN A 399 14.45 17.51 -6.52
C GLN A 399 14.51 16.86 -7.90
N SER A 400 15.50 16.00 -8.16
CA SER A 400 15.65 15.31 -9.46
C SER A 400 14.50 14.35 -9.80
N ARG A 401 13.71 13.94 -8.79
CA ARG A 401 12.57 13.03 -8.93
C ARG A 401 11.21 13.71 -8.70
N GLY A 402 11.18 15.03 -8.47
CA GLY A 402 9.93 15.75 -8.19
C GLY A 402 9.25 15.32 -6.89
N ILE A 403 10.03 14.86 -5.90
CA ILE A 403 9.51 14.42 -4.61
C ILE A 403 9.46 15.64 -3.68
N THR A 404 8.27 15.96 -3.17
CA THR A 404 8.04 17.15 -2.33
C THR A 404 7.39 16.82 -0.99
N LYS A 405 6.78 15.63 -0.86
CA LYS A 405 6.06 15.22 0.35
C LYS A 405 7.01 14.84 1.49
N GLN A 406 6.80 15.42 2.67
CA GLN A 406 7.68 15.23 3.83
C GLN A 406 7.76 13.76 4.28
N SER A 407 6.65 13.00 4.26
CA SER A 407 6.65 11.57 4.60
C SER A 407 7.56 10.76 3.68
N ASP A 408 7.63 11.14 2.42
CA ASP A 408 8.34 10.41 1.37
C ASP A 408 9.82 10.72 1.42
N LEU A 409 10.20 11.90 1.93
CA LEU A 409 11.57 12.26 2.27
C LEU A 409 12.13 11.38 3.39
N LEU A 410 11.31 11.00 4.39
CA LEU A 410 11.76 10.09 5.47
C LEU A 410 12.10 8.70 4.91
N VAL A 411 11.23 8.18 4.04
CA VAL A 411 11.45 6.89 3.36
C VAL A 411 12.67 6.98 2.43
N LEU A 412 12.77 8.09 1.70
CA LEU A 412 13.90 8.35 0.79
C LEU A 412 15.23 8.35 1.54
N ALA A 413 15.29 9.01 2.71
CA ALA A 413 16.48 9.03 3.54
C ALA A 413 16.90 7.60 3.95
N GLY A 414 15.94 6.78 4.40
CA GLY A 414 16.19 5.38 4.74
C GLY A 414 16.77 4.57 3.57
N MET A 415 16.19 4.72 2.38
CA MET A 415 16.65 4.06 1.16
C MET A 415 18.06 4.52 0.76
N ILE A 416 18.28 5.84 0.64
CA ILE A 416 19.57 6.42 0.26
C ILE A 416 20.67 5.97 1.24
N ARG A 417 20.39 5.89 2.55
CA ARG A 417 21.36 5.37 3.54
C ARG A 417 21.86 3.98 3.16
N VAL A 418 20.95 3.07 2.86
CA VAL A 418 21.31 1.66 2.60
C VAL A 418 22.11 1.54 1.30
N HIS A 419 21.80 2.36 0.30
CA HIS A 419 22.61 2.49 -0.91
C HIS A 419 24.01 3.04 -0.63
N LEU A 420 24.12 4.13 0.14
CA LEU A 420 25.41 4.71 0.52
C LEU A 420 26.27 3.72 1.29
N ASP A 421 25.69 3.00 2.25
CA ASP A 421 26.38 1.96 3.01
C ASP A 421 26.88 0.83 2.09
N GLN A 422 26.12 0.48 1.03
CA GLN A 422 26.54 -0.52 0.05
C GLN A 422 27.62 -0.01 -0.90
N LEU A 423 27.44 1.18 -1.49
CA LEU A 423 28.42 1.82 -2.37
C LEU A 423 29.77 2.06 -1.65
N GLU A 424 29.73 2.35 -0.35
CA GLU A 424 30.93 2.47 0.49
C GLU A 424 31.64 1.12 0.63
N LYS A 425 30.90 0.05 0.95
CA LYS A 425 31.44 -1.32 1.04
C LYS A 425 32.02 -1.82 -0.28
N ASP A 426 31.39 -1.44 -1.39
CA ASP A 426 31.83 -1.78 -2.75
C ASP A 426 33.03 -0.93 -3.19
N GLY A 427 33.46 0.04 -2.37
CA GLY A 427 34.61 0.89 -2.66
C GLY A 427 34.36 1.89 -3.80
N ILE A 428 33.10 2.26 -4.02
CA ILE A 428 32.68 3.25 -5.04
C ILE A 428 32.72 4.66 -4.45
N ILE A 429 32.28 4.81 -3.19
CA ILE A 429 32.29 6.08 -2.47
C ILE A 429 33.13 5.99 -1.19
N VAL A 430 33.68 7.12 -0.76
CA VAL A 430 34.31 7.28 0.55
C VAL A 430 33.40 8.14 1.42
N LYS A 431 33.10 7.63 2.61
CA LYS A 431 32.48 8.35 3.71
C LYS A 431 33.55 9.01 4.56
N ARG A 432 33.38 10.30 4.85
CA ARG A 432 34.30 11.05 5.70
C ARG A 432 33.57 11.70 6.87
N ASN A 433 34.21 11.65 8.04
CA ASN A 433 33.79 12.39 9.22
C ASN A 433 34.46 13.77 9.17
N VAL A 434 33.89 14.72 8.42
CA VAL A 434 34.45 16.08 8.30
C VAL A 434 33.36 17.14 8.40
N ALA A 435 33.76 18.31 8.90
CA ALA A 435 32.88 19.45 9.13
C ALA A 435 32.68 20.35 7.90
N TYR A 436 33.06 19.96 6.68
CA TYR A 436 33.01 20.82 5.48
C TYR A 436 32.67 20.04 4.21
N ASP A 437 31.57 20.41 3.53
CA ASP A 437 31.19 19.93 2.19
C ASP A 437 31.48 20.97 1.09
N THR A 438 31.04 20.73 -0.15
CA THR A 438 31.24 21.65 -1.29
C THR A 438 30.67 23.06 -1.04
N TYR A 439 29.71 23.22 -0.12
CA TYR A 439 28.98 24.46 0.12
C TYR A 439 29.25 25.10 1.50
N GLY A 440 29.99 24.45 2.40
CA GLY A 440 30.45 25.07 3.64
C GLY A 440 30.45 24.13 4.86
N LYS A 441 30.40 24.72 6.06
CA LYS A 441 30.52 24.01 7.33
C LYS A 441 29.28 23.14 7.58
N ALA A 442 29.45 21.84 7.82
CA ALA A 442 28.37 20.92 8.17
C ALA A 442 27.75 21.30 9.51
N ASP A 443 26.44 21.51 9.56
CA ASP A 443 25.70 21.86 10.79
C ASP A 443 25.48 20.62 11.67
N GLY A 444 26.41 20.41 12.60
CA GLY A 444 26.36 19.29 13.53
C GLY A 444 25.29 19.45 14.61
N THR A 445 24.05 19.01 14.34
CA THR A 445 23.09 18.70 15.44
C THR A 445 21.90 17.79 15.09
N ILE A 446 21.79 17.19 13.89
CA ILE A 446 20.55 16.48 13.51
C ILE A 446 20.82 15.01 13.17
N LYS A 447 20.38 14.12 14.06
CA LYS A 447 20.06 12.74 13.69
C LYS A 447 18.80 12.77 12.83
N GLY A 448 18.92 12.33 11.58
CA GLY A 448 17.80 12.10 10.72
C GLY A 448 16.95 10.91 11.21
N PRO A 449 15.75 10.73 10.66
CA PRO A 449 14.89 9.59 10.97
C PRO A 449 15.61 8.27 10.68
N GLY A 450 15.49 7.28 11.56
CA GLY A 450 16.06 5.94 11.34
C GLY A 450 17.58 5.83 11.55
N GLY A 451 18.22 6.81 12.20
CA GLY A 451 19.65 6.74 12.55
C GLY A 451 20.61 7.20 11.45
N LEU A 452 20.12 7.83 10.38
CA LEU A 452 20.99 8.57 9.45
C LEU A 452 21.62 9.76 10.17
N GLU A 453 22.94 9.86 10.13
CA GLU A 453 23.62 11.12 10.48
C GLU A 453 23.65 12.01 9.25
N MET A 454 22.91 13.12 9.32
CA MET A 454 22.70 14.03 8.19
C MET A 454 23.96 14.78 7.76
N THR A 455 24.98 14.81 8.64
CA THR A 455 26.25 15.51 8.47
C THR A 455 27.35 14.67 7.84
N LYS A 456 27.12 13.36 7.60
CA LYS A 456 28.12 12.52 6.92
C LYS A 456 28.33 12.98 5.50
N ILE A 457 29.59 13.05 5.08
CA ILE A 457 29.97 13.52 3.74
C ILE A 457 30.40 12.34 2.90
N PHE A 458 29.86 12.26 1.69
CA PHE A 458 30.18 11.23 0.71
C PHE A 458 30.82 11.87 -0.52
N SER A 459 31.82 11.19 -1.07
CA SER A 459 32.54 11.60 -2.27
C SER A 459 32.98 10.36 -3.04
N LEU A 460 33.19 10.47 -4.35
CA LEU A 460 33.78 9.37 -5.14
C LEU A 460 35.23 9.11 -4.70
N VAL A 461 35.66 7.85 -4.73
CA VAL A 461 37.04 7.43 -4.39
C VAL A 461 38.02 7.89 -5.50
N GLN A 462 38.37 9.19 -5.50
CA GLN A 462 39.27 9.90 -6.45
C GLN A 462 38.94 9.81 -7.96
N GLU A 463 39.12 10.92 -8.69
CA GLU A 463 38.83 11.08 -10.14
C GLU A 463 39.52 10.09 -11.10
N SER A 464 40.44 9.23 -10.63
CA SER A 464 41.27 8.36 -11.47
C SER A 464 40.70 6.97 -11.77
N ARG A 465 39.51 6.61 -11.27
CA ARG A 465 38.80 5.38 -11.71
C ARG A 465 37.61 5.64 -12.64
N LYS A 466 37.44 6.87 -13.13
CA LYS A 466 36.39 7.21 -14.12
C LYS A 466 36.45 6.32 -15.37
N LYS A 467 37.65 5.91 -15.82
CA LYS A 467 37.85 4.95 -16.92
C LYS A 467 37.52 3.50 -16.55
N ASP A 468 37.82 3.08 -15.33
CA ASP A 468 37.42 1.75 -14.83
C ASP A 468 35.89 1.69 -14.68
N TYR A 469 35.25 2.80 -14.28
CA TYR A 469 33.80 2.91 -14.10
C TYR A 469 33.04 2.94 -15.43
N GLU A 470 33.52 3.69 -16.44
CA GLU A 470 32.99 3.63 -17.81
C GLU A 470 33.18 2.22 -18.43
N SER A 471 34.24 1.50 -18.05
CA SER A 471 34.45 0.10 -18.45
C SER A 471 33.60 -0.92 -17.65
N GLN A 472 33.28 -0.63 -16.38
CA GLN A 472 32.49 -1.49 -15.48
C GLN A 472 30.99 -1.31 -15.66
N LEU A 473 30.51 -0.14 -16.09
CA LEU A 473 29.17 0.00 -16.71
C LEU A 473 29.01 -0.95 -17.91
N GLY A 474 30.13 -1.36 -18.53
CA GLY A 474 30.21 -2.37 -19.59
C GLY A 474 30.64 -3.79 -19.14
N TYR A 475 30.89 -4.08 -17.86
CA TYR A 475 31.41 -5.38 -17.43
C TYR A 475 30.54 -6.10 -16.40
N LYS A 476 29.74 -7.03 -16.94
CA LYS A 476 29.50 -8.39 -16.44
C LYS A 476 29.37 -8.59 -14.91
N GLU A 477 28.27 -8.09 -14.37
CA GLU A 477 27.26 -9.02 -13.83
C GLU A 477 25.97 -8.78 -14.61
N LYS A 478 25.98 -9.14 -15.90
CA LYS A 478 24.78 -9.82 -16.40
C LYS A 478 24.67 -11.06 -15.52
N LEU A 479 23.82 -11.02 -14.51
CA LEU A 479 22.90 -12.14 -14.34
C LEU A 479 22.25 -12.26 -15.72
N ASP A 480 22.84 -13.08 -16.59
CA ASP A 480 22.43 -13.23 -17.97
C ASP A 480 21.17 -14.07 -17.99
N LEU A 481 20.12 -13.45 -17.45
CA LEU A 481 18.74 -13.84 -17.47
C LEU A 481 18.30 -14.12 -18.92
N HIS A 482 18.86 -13.39 -19.88
CA HIS A 482 18.65 -13.63 -21.32
C HIS A 482 19.33 -14.90 -21.86
N SER A 483 20.49 -15.32 -21.35
CA SER A 483 21.13 -16.59 -21.79
C SER A 483 20.34 -17.84 -21.41
N ILE A 484 19.43 -17.73 -20.44
CA ILE A 484 18.51 -18.81 -20.04
C ILE A 484 17.27 -18.87 -20.97
N HIS A 485 17.09 -17.86 -21.82
CA HIS A 485 15.81 -17.55 -22.47
C HIS A 485 15.71 -17.86 -23.97
N SER A 486 16.71 -18.47 -24.61
CA SER A 486 16.61 -18.71 -26.07
C SER A 486 15.51 -19.70 -26.48
N ASP A 487 15.01 -20.52 -25.56
CA ASP A 487 14.20 -21.70 -25.92
C ASP A 487 12.78 -21.74 -25.33
N TYR A 488 12.31 -20.70 -24.60
CA TYR A 488 11.02 -20.79 -23.89
C TYR A 488 9.89 -19.99 -24.53
N GLN A 489 8.97 -20.68 -25.22
CA GLN A 489 7.67 -20.15 -25.65
C GLN A 489 6.62 -20.36 -24.54
N ILE A 490 5.79 -19.33 -24.31
CA ILE A 490 4.63 -19.37 -23.41
C ILE A 490 3.64 -20.43 -23.94
N PRO A 491 3.36 -21.54 -23.23
CA PRO A 491 2.34 -22.49 -23.69
C PRO A 491 0.96 -21.85 -23.58
N SER A 492 0.23 -21.82 -24.70
CA SER A 492 -1.06 -21.12 -24.86
C SER A 492 -2.22 -21.65 -24.00
N ASN A 493 -2.02 -22.70 -23.19
CA ASN A 493 -3.12 -23.50 -22.63
C ASN A 493 -2.99 -23.76 -21.11
N THR A 494 -2.70 -22.74 -20.29
CA THR A 494 -2.76 -22.90 -18.82
C THR A 494 -4.03 -22.27 -18.29
N THR A 495 -5.05 -23.11 -18.03
CA THR A 495 -6.24 -22.71 -17.25
C THR A 495 -5.86 -22.61 -15.78
N TRP A 496 -5.81 -21.39 -15.27
CA TRP A 496 -5.58 -21.07 -13.86
C TRP A 496 -6.88 -21.26 -13.07
N THR A 497 -6.83 -21.98 -11.95
CA THR A 497 -7.90 -21.96 -10.94
C THR A 497 -7.35 -21.33 -9.66
N LEU A 498 -7.18 -20.01 -9.68
CA LEU A 498 -7.16 -19.23 -8.43
C LEU A 498 -8.62 -19.18 -7.95
N LYS A 499 -8.92 -19.79 -6.81
CA LYS A 499 -10.19 -19.60 -6.10
C LYS A 499 -9.98 -18.65 -4.94
#